data_AF-A0A388JXT7-F1
#
_entry.id   AF-A0A388JXT7-F1
#
_cell.length_a   1.000
_cell.length_b   1.000
_cell.length_c   1.000
_cell.angle_alpha   90.00
_cell.angle_beta   90.00
_cell.angle_gamma   90.00
#
_symmetry.space_group_name_H-M   'P 1'
#
loop_
_entity.id
_entity.type
_entity.pdbx_description
1 polymer ?
#
loop_
_entity_poly.entity_id
_entity_poly.type
_entity_poly.pdbx_seq_one_letter_code
_entity_poly.pdbx_strand_id
1 'polypeptide(L)'
;MKNRRKGKLQKGRKPQGDLPQKEKEKGRVLDREVRNKPPHPNPSHEQERGRVTVVWKKKNPNPVAGSDGPHNGLNSEGKDKNKGAEHTEKAELDKREKAPRGDHPQEKGDKDVEMISDDENGNGRKEGGTEEETKDEKGNEDVEGREDLVEEDGKSKKQEEEDMEVRMRRTKNRRKKRKKKRKKRRKRKKRKKKSYLRTRKTKRKKTEIREFLAGTCRVLVIGAGGLGCELLKDLALSGFGKIDVIDMDTIDVSNLNRQFLFRMSDVGRPKAIVAAERIMKRVRGVEVTPHFCRIEDKEIDFYRDFDIIVLGLDSLEARSYINALVCGFLEYDADGTVDMATIKPMVDGGTEGFKGHARVILPGITPCFNCTLWLFPPQVTYPLCTLAETPRSPAHCIEYVHLIQWGQAILRAKTYNISGITLQLVQGVVKNIIPAIASTNAIIAAACALETLKIATMCSTGMDNYMMYIGTSGLYTHTVSYEKEPDCLVCSPGVPMEVDSSVTLKEFIELLPKDPRFKDKISRPSISHQTSNLYMQAPPVLEEMTRPNLAKPLKELMDCDEKGGVLNINDKTLVGVLRIHVRFVEAMTPAEENDNS
;
A
#
# COMPACT_ATOMS: atom_id res chain seq x y z
N MET A 1 21.72 20.16 54.50
CA MET A 1 21.96 19.73 55.92
C MET A 1 20.62 19.48 56.62
N LYS A 2 20.67 18.82 57.79
CA LYS A 2 19.60 18.55 58.80
C LYS A 2 18.51 19.67 58.88
N ASN A 3 17.24 19.43 59.26
CA ASN A 3 16.73 18.37 60.15
C ASN A 3 15.20 18.13 60.07
N ARG A 4 14.70 17.01 60.63
CA ARG A 4 13.28 16.66 60.80
C ARG A 4 12.69 17.15 62.14
N ARG A 5 11.42 17.59 62.16
CA ARG A 5 10.44 17.46 63.29
C ARG A 5 9.04 17.30 62.65
N LYS A 6 8.35 16.16 62.66
CA LYS A 6 7.66 15.44 63.76
C LYS A 6 6.72 16.32 64.61
N GLY A 7 5.42 16.25 64.30
CA GLY A 7 4.29 16.57 65.18
C GLY A 7 3.27 15.41 65.12
N LYS A 8 2.61 15.08 66.24
CA LYS A 8 1.71 13.92 66.37
C LYS A 8 0.22 14.31 66.34
N LEU A 9 -0.60 13.38 65.82
CA LEU A 9 -2.01 13.09 66.09
C LEU A 9 -2.87 14.11 66.89
N GLN A 10 -4.07 14.36 66.38
CA GLN A 10 -5.31 14.23 67.17
C GLN A 10 -6.45 13.65 66.31
N LYS A 11 -7.38 12.92 66.95
CA LYS A 11 -8.53 12.25 66.30
C LYS A 11 -9.75 13.18 66.32
N GLY A 12 -10.40 13.40 65.18
CA GLY A 12 -11.68 14.10 65.05
C GLY A 12 -12.78 13.16 64.51
N ARG A 13 -14.04 13.37 64.92
CA ARG A 13 -15.17 12.47 64.63
C ARG A 13 -15.79 12.70 63.25
N LYS A 14 -16.43 11.66 62.69
CA LYS A 14 -17.40 11.78 61.58
C LYS A 14 -18.63 12.61 62.01
N PRO A 15 -19.32 13.22 61.04
CA PRO A 15 -20.76 13.13 60.94
C PRO A 15 -21.18 12.37 59.67
N GLN A 16 -22.30 11.64 59.76
CA GLN A 16 -23.05 11.16 58.59
C GLN A 16 -23.86 12.33 58.02
N GLY A 17 -24.09 12.33 56.71
CA GLY A 17 -24.99 13.26 56.02
C GLY A 17 -25.95 12.46 55.15
N ASP A 18 -27.22 12.86 55.14
CA ASP A 18 -28.34 12.00 54.76
C ASP A 18 -28.61 11.90 53.25
N LEU A 19 -29.20 10.76 52.86
CA LEU A 19 -29.79 10.52 51.54
C LEU A 19 -31.29 10.81 51.59
N PRO A 20 -31.86 11.63 50.69
CA PRO A 20 -33.29 11.85 50.64
C PRO A 20 -34.02 10.71 49.92
N GLN A 21 -35.00 10.11 50.60
CA GLN A 21 -36.04 9.29 49.95
C GLN A 21 -37.21 10.16 49.50
N LYS A 22 -37.62 10.02 48.24
CA LYS A 22 -38.98 10.28 47.72
C LYS A 22 -39.22 9.27 46.61
N GLU A 23 -40.02 8.24 46.82
CA GLU A 23 -41.50 8.19 46.78
C GLU A 23 -41.96 7.56 45.46
N LYS A 24 -43.02 6.75 45.55
CA LYS A 24 -43.47 5.87 44.47
C LYS A 24 -44.64 6.51 43.75
N GLU A 25 -44.63 6.48 42.42
CA GLU A 25 -45.86 6.55 41.65
C GLU A 25 -45.97 5.39 40.66
N LYS A 26 -47.18 4.82 40.56
CA LYS A 26 -47.50 3.67 39.71
C LYS A 26 -48.29 4.15 38.50
N GLY A 27 -47.69 4.12 37.32
CA GLY A 27 -48.41 4.24 36.05
C GLY A 27 -48.38 2.92 35.28
N ARG A 28 -49.51 2.21 35.18
CA ARG A 28 -49.71 1.17 34.18
C ARG A 28 -50.38 1.81 32.96
N VAL A 29 -49.74 1.73 31.80
CA VAL A 29 -50.44 1.82 30.50
C VAL A 29 -49.92 0.66 29.64
N LEU A 30 -50.86 -0.04 29.00
CA LEU A 30 -50.62 -1.07 28.00
C LEU A 30 -50.86 -0.45 26.63
N ASP A 31 -49.92 -0.61 25.70
CA ASP A 31 -50.14 -1.05 24.31
C ASP A 31 -48.74 -1.20 23.66
N ARG A 32 -48.40 -2.35 23.06
CA ARG A 32 -48.76 -2.84 21.72
C ARG A 32 -48.16 -2.00 20.58
N GLU A 33 -47.53 -2.79 19.70
CA GLU A 33 -47.48 -2.66 18.25
C GLU A 33 -46.23 -2.19 17.48
N VAL A 34 -46.07 -2.86 16.34
CA VAL A 34 -45.26 -2.59 15.13
C VAL A 34 -43.72 -2.57 15.26
N ARG A 35 -43.13 -3.73 14.94
CA ARG A 35 -41.79 -3.83 14.34
C ARG A 35 -41.83 -3.36 12.88
N ASN A 36 -41.35 -2.16 12.58
CA ASN A 36 -41.04 -1.78 11.20
C ASN A 36 -39.58 -2.12 10.85
N LYS A 37 -39.40 -3.12 9.99
CA LYS A 37 -38.17 -3.29 9.20
C LYS A 37 -38.34 -2.51 7.89
N PRO A 38 -37.34 -1.74 7.41
CA PRO A 38 -37.35 -1.25 6.04
C PRO A 38 -37.23 -2.42 5.04
N PRO A 39 -37.85 -2.34 3.85
CA PRO A 39 -37.81 -3.42 2.87
C PRO A 39 -36.49 -3.44 2.09
N HIS A 40 -36.02 -4.65 1.75
CA HIS A 40 -35.03 -4.83 0.69
C HIS A 40 -35.70 -4.63 -0.69
N PRO A 41 -35.15 -3.81 -1.60
CA PRO A 41 -35.59 -3.81 -2.98
C PRO A 41 -35.01 -5.03 -3.71
N ASN A 42 -35.89 -5.82 -4.33
CA ASN A 42 -35.51 -6.90 -5.25
C ASN A 42 -35.19 -6.31 -6.64
N PRO A 43 -34.29 -6.93 -7.44
CA PRO A 43 -33.87 -6.36 -8.72
C PRO A 43 -34.81 -6.78 -9.86
N SER A 44 -35.51 -5.81 -10.46
CA SER A 44 -36.19 -6.01 -11.75
C SER A 44 -36.45 -4.69 -12.47
N HIS A 45 -35.61 -4.35 -13.45
CA HIS A 45 -36.06 -4.00 -14.81
C HIS A 45 -34.86 -3.81 -15.74
N GLU A 46 -34.77 -4.63 -16.79
CA GLU A 46 -33.97 -4.31 -17.97
C GLU A 46 -34.70 -3.25 -18.80
N GLN A 47 -33.99 -2.22 -19.26
CA GLN A 47 -34.30 -1.57 -20.55
C GLN A 47 -33.08 -0.82 -21.14
N GLU A 48 -32.57 -1.40 -22.22
CA GLU A 48 -32.02 -0.77 -23.44
C GLU A 48 -30.99 0.40 -23.38
N ARG A 49 -29.72 -0.01 -23.29
CA ARG A 49 -28.67 0.21 -24.32
C ARG A 49 -28.60 1.58 -25.05
N GLY A 50 -27.82 2.52 -24.51
CA GLY A 50 -27.16 3.59 -25.28
C GLY A 50 -25.65 3.37 -25.44
N ARG A 51 -25.19 2.64 -26.46
CA ARG A 51 -23.78 2.18 -26.56
C ARG A 51 -22.93 3.01 -27.54
N VAL A 52 -22.43 4.17 -27.11
CA VAL A 52 -21.42 4.92 -27.88
C VAL A 52 -20.09 4.15 -27.87
N THR A 53 -19.70 3.58 -29.01
CA THR A 53 -18.55 2.67 -29.11
C THR A 53 -17.38 3.35 -29.82
N VAL A 54 -16.35 3.75 -29.08
CA VAL A 54 -15.10 4.29 -29.67
C VAL A 54 -14.19 3.13 -30.12
N VAL A 55 -14.07 2.94 -31.43
CA VAL A 55 -13.37 1.80 -32.04
C VAL A 55 -11.87 2.06 -32.21
N TRP A 56 -11.02 1.30 -31.49
CA TRP A 56 -9.59 1.21 -31.79
C TRP A 56 -9.24 -0.08 -32.54
N LYS A 57 -9.09 0.01 -33.87
CA LYS A 57 -8.70 -1.10 -34.74
C LYS A 57 -7.27 -1.60 -34.45
N LYS A 58 -7.12 -2.83 -33.94
CA LYS A 58 -5.89 -3.63 -34.11
C LYS A 58 -6.13 -4.81 -35.05
N LYS A 59 -5.46 -4.81 -36.20
CA LYS A 59 -5.43 -5.94 -37.13
C LYS A 59 -4.54 -7.06 -36.57
N ASN A 60 -5.04 -8.29 -36.57
CA ASN A 60 -4.24 -9.49 -36.38
C ASN A 60 -4.74 -10.57 -37.38
N PRO A 61 -3.87 -11.19 -38.20
CA PRO A 61 -4.28 -12.27 -39.11
C PRO A 61 -4.02 -13.65 -38.49
N ASN A 62 -5.08 -14.46 -38.35
CA ASN A 62 -4.98 -15.93 -38.32
C ASN A 62 -4.91 -16.48 -39.76
N PRO A 63 -4.30 -17.65 -39.95
CA PRO A 63 -5.07 -18.85 -40.34
C PRO A 63 -4.50 -20.18 -39.72
N VAL A 64 -5.14 -21.37 -39.68
CA VAL A 64 -6.50 -21.89 -40.00
C VAL A 64 -6.61 -23.36 -39.49
N ALA A 65 -7.83 -23.91 -39.42
CA ALA A 65 -8.24 -25.33 -39.25
C ALA A 65 -8.01 -25.94 -37.84
N GLY A 66 -8.84 -26.86 -37.31
CA GLY A 66 -10.03 -27.61 -37.79
C GLY A 66 -10.02 -28.99 -37.07
N SER A 67 -11.06 -29.81 -36.92
CA SER A 67 -12.54 -29.74 -37.12
C SER A 67 -13.17 -30.94 -36.37
N ASP A 68 -14.50 -31.07 -36.39
CA ASP A 68 -15.29 -32.32 -36.16
C ASP A 68 -15.56 -32.84 -34.72
N GLY A 69 -16.82 -33.20 -34.44
CA GLY A 69 -17.36 -33.83 -33.21
C GLY A 69 -17.91 -35.25 -33.51
N PRO A 70 -19.10 -35.70 -33.03
CA PRO A 70 -19.95 -35.20 -31.93
C PRO A 70 -20.64 -36.33 -31.07
N HIS A 71 -21.47 -35.93 -30.09
CA HIS A 71 -22.64 -36.61 -29.46
C HIS A 71 -22.68 -38.13 -29.09
N ASN A 72 -23.04 -38.45 -27.82
CA ASN A 72 -24.37 -38.98 -27.41
C ASN A 72 -24.48 -39.33 -25.89
N GLY A 73 -25.70 -39.46 -25.35
CA GLY A 73 -25.97 -40.45 -24.27
C GLY A 73 -26.55 -40.02 -22.89
N LEU A 74 -27.75 -39.45 -22.88
CA LEU A 74 -28.83 -39.43 -21.85
C LEU A 74 -28.77 -40.28 -20.53
N ASN A 75 -29.51 -39.75 -19.52
CA ASN A 75 -30.23 -40.43 -18.40
C ASN A 75 -29.41 -40.97 -17.19
N SER A 76 -29.92 -41.02 -15.94
CA SER A 76 -31.24 -40.65 -15.37
C SER A 76 -31.16 -40.35 -13.84
N GLU A 77 -32.29 -39.92 -13.26
CA GLU A 77 -32.49 -39.53 -11.86
C GLU A 77 -32.26 -40.63 -10.79
N GLY A 78 -32.08 -40.21 -9.52
CA GLY A 78 -32.11 -41.10 -8.36
C GLY A 78 -32.08 -40.35 -7.02
N LYS A 79 -33.25 -40.10 -6.42
CA LYS A 79 -33.39 -39.70 -5.00
C LYS A 79 -33.35 -40.97 -4.14
N ASP A 80 -32.64 -40.99 -3.00
CA ASP A 80 -33.30 -40.79 -1.69
C ASP A 80 -32.34 -40.75 -0.48
N LYS A 81 -32.89 -40.25 0.63
CA LYS A 81 -32.40 -40.16 2.02
C LYS A 81 -31.71 -41.47 2.52
N ASN A 82 -30.85 -41.51 3.55
CA ASN A 82 -31.08 -41.03 4.93
C ASN A 82 -29.95 -41.51 5.88
N LYS A 83 -29.96 -41.00 7.12
CA LYS A 83 -29.31 -41.51 8.36
C LYS A 83 -27.78 -41.36 8.48
N GLY A 84 -27.38 -40.64 9.52
CA GLY A 84 -26.01 -40.70 10.05
C GLY A 84 -25.86 -41.82 11.09
N ALA A 85 -24.63 -42.00 11.54
CA ALA A 85 -24.30 -42.71 12.77
C ALA A 85 -23.19 -41.93 13.49
N GLU A 86 -23.41 -41.62 14.76
CA GLU A 86 -22.36 -41.14 15.64
C GLU A 86 -21.43 -42.32 15.97
N HIS A 87 -20.13 -42.08 16.06
CA HIS A 87 -19.24 -42.94 16.84
C HIS A 87 -18.16 -42.10 17.52
N THR A 88 -18.30 -41.99 18.85
CA THR A 88 -17.25 -41.55 19.75
C THR A 88 -16.39 -42.74 20.16
N GLU A 89 -15.07 -42.66 20.02
CA GLU A 89 -14.07 -43.18 20.97
C GLU A 89 -12.74 -42.46 20.69
N LYS A 90 -12.24 -41.67 21.64
CA LYS A 90 -11.29 -42.00 22.72
C LYS A 90 -9.83 -42.02 22.28
N ALA A 91 -9.05 -41.35 23.11
CA ALA A 91 -7.62 -41.14 22.99
C ALA A 91 -6.80 -42.43 22.91
N GLU A 92 -5.73 -42.39 22.11
CA GLU A 92 -4.48 -43.04 22.45
C GLU A 92 -3.34 -42.03 22.31
N LEU A 93 -2.43 -42.07 23.28
CA LEU A 93 -1.26 -41.20 23.39
C LEU A 93 -0.05 -42.11 23.52
N ASP A 94 1.04 -41.70 22.87
CA ASP A 94 2.44 -42.02 23.19
C ASP A 94 3.18 -43.10 22.35
N LYS A 95 4.49 -42.83 22.16
CA LYS A 95 5.60 -43.71 21.72
C LYS A 95 5.73 -44.10 20.23
N ARG A 96 6.54 -43.32 19.51
CA ARG A 96 7.61 -43.70 18.53
C ARG A 96 8.20 -42.41 17.92
N GLU A 97 9.49 -42.26 17.63
CA GLU A 97 10.68 -43.05 17.99
C GLU A 97 11.96 -42.18 17.93
N LYS A 98 13.10 -42.75 18.32
CA LYS A 98 14.38 -42.03 18.56
C LYS A 98 15.05 -41.51 17.28
N ALA A 99 15.64 -40.32 17.34
CA ALA A 99 16.67 -39.88 16.40
C ALA A 99 18.08 -40.23 16.92
N PRO A 100 18.99 -40.78 16.10
CA PRO A 100 20.40 -40.91 16.45
C PRO A 100 21.18 -39.61 16.15
N ARG A 101 22.17 -39.32 17.00
CA ARG A 101 23.20 -38.31 16.73
C ARG A 101 24.27 -38.92 15.81
N GLY A 102 24.94 -38.08 15.02
CA GLY A 102 26.12 -38.42 14.25
C GLY A 102 27.10 -37.26 14.26
N ASP A 103 28.36 -37.54 14.59
CA ASP A 103 29.37 -36.55 14.95
C ASP A 103 30.11 -35.91 13.77
N HIS A 104 30.87 -34.86 14.09
CA HIS A 104 31.90 -34.27 13.24
C HIS A 104 32.99 -35.30 12.83
N PRO A 105 33.72 -34.97 11.76
CA PRO A 105 35.17 -34.84 11.93
C PRO A 105 35.70 -33.48 11.42
N GLN A 106 36.71 -32.97 12.13
CA GLN A 106 37.67 -32.01 11.60
C GLN A 106 38.85 -32.77 11.01
N GLU A 107 39.48 -32.24 9.96
CA GLU A 107 40.92 -32.40 9.80
C GLU A 107 41.54 -31.19 9.05
N LYS A 108 42.82 -30.95 9.31
CA LYS A 108 43.64 -29.85 8.77
C LYS A 108 44.64 -30.41 7.75
N GLY A 109 45.18 -29.58 6.86
CA GLY A 109 46.36 -29.98 6.06
C GLY A 109 46.67 -29.05 4.91
N ASP A 110 47.60 -28.12 5.15
CA ASP A 110 48.08 -27.07 4.26
C ASP A 110 48.59 -27.53 2.88
N LYS A 111 48.57 -26.59 1.91
CA LYS A 111 49.79 -26.22 1.15
C LYS A 111 49.64 -24.93 0.33
N ASP A 112 50.73 -24.18 0.36
CA ASP A 112 51.13 -22.95 -0.33
C ASP A 112 51.02 -23.06 -1.88
N VAL A 113 51.06 -22.01 -2.72
CA VAL A 113 52.12 -20.99 -2.91
C VAL A 113 51.61 -19.81 -3.76
N GLU A 114 52.05 -18.57 -3.43
CA GLU A 114 52.24 -17.28 -4.18
C GLU A 114 51.28 -16.84 -5.34
N MET A 115 50.86 -15.58 -5.52
CA MET A 115 51.44 -14.21 -5.40
C MET A 115 52.45 -13.82 -6.51
N ILE A 116 52.72 -12.50 -6.67
CA ILE A 116 53.43 -11.77 -7.77
C ILE A 116 52.45 -11.31 -8.89
N SER A 117 52.26 -10.03 -9.28
CA SER A 117 53.08 -8.78 -9.31
C SER A 117 54.03 -8.69 -10.54
N ASP A 118 54.57 -7.55 -10.98
CA ASP A 118 54.52 -6.15 -10.52
C ASP A 118 54.22 -5.16 -11.68
N ASP A 119 54.25 -3.87 -11.37
CA ASP A 119 54.03 -2.66 -12.18
C ASP A 119 55.08 -2.29 -13.27
N GLU A 120 54.62 -1.41 -14.17
CA GLU A 120 55.26 -0.20 -14.75
C GLU A 120 56.50 -0.15 -15.71
N ASN A 121 56.29 0.74 -16.70
CA ASN A 121 57.20 1.73 -17.34
C ASN A 121 58.39 1.30 -18.24
N GLY A 122 58.55 2.01 -19.38
CA GLY A 122 59.73 1.78 -20.25
C GLY A 122 59.87 2.41 -21.65
N ASN A 123 59.22 3.53 -22.00
CA ASN A 123 59.69 4.57 -22.97
C ASN A 123 60.21 4.19 -24.40
N GLY A 124 59.73 4.86 -25.49
CA GLY A 124 60.47 4.82 -26.78
C GLY A 124 59.71 5.10 -28.09
N ARG A 125 59.74 6.36 -28.56
CA ARG A 125 59.46 6.83 -29.95
C ARG A 125 59.99 5.87 -31.04
N LYS A 126 59.34 5.61 -32.20
CA LYS A 126 58.96 6.59 -33.25
C LYS A 126 58.18 5.94 -34.42
N GLU A 127 57.39 6.76 -35.11
CA GLU A 127 56.87 6.73 -36.52
C GLU A 127 57.09 5.50 -37.45
N GLY A 128 56.02 5.10 -38.16
CA GLY A 128 56.13 4.68 -39.57
C GLY A 128 55.32 3.46 -40.05
N GLY A 129 54.41 3.67 -41.00
CA GLY A 129 54.29 2.79 -42.19
C GLY A 129 53.41 1.52 -42.17
N THR A 130 52.20 1.68 -42.72
CA THR A 130 51.55 0.76 -43.69
C THR A 130 51.08 -0.66 -43.31
N GLU A 131 50.05 -1.09 -44.05
CA GLU A 131 49.32 -2.35 -43.93
C GLU A 131 50.08 -3.52 -44.58
N GLU A 132 50.03 -4.73 -44.01
CA GLU A 132 50.11 -5.96 -44.82
C GLU A 132 49.33 -7.14 -44.20
N GLU A 133 49.05 -8.14 -45.04
CA GLU A 133 48.19 -9.30 -44.77
C GLU A 133 48.99 -10.49 -44.19
N THR A 134 48.40 -11.21 -43.24
CA THR A 134 48.77 -12.62 -42.94
C THR A 134 47.84 -13.52 -43.76
N LYS A 135 48.34 -14.25 -44.77
CA LYS A 135 48.96 -15.58 -44.67
C LYS A 135 48.11 -16.63 -43.93
N ASP A 136 47.86 -17.74 -44.62
CA ASP A 136 48.25 -19.12 -44.24
C ASP A 136 47.74 -20.06 -45.36
N GLU A 137 48.65 -20.74 -46.08
CA GLU A 137 49.01 -22.18 -45.94
C GLU A 137 47.98 -23.14 -46.58
N LYS A 138 48.29 -24.32 -47.16
CA LYS A 138 49.43 -25.04 -47.78
C LYS A 138 48.89 -26.48 -48.03
N GLY A 139 49.53 -27.31 -48.87
CA GLY A 139 49.12 -28.71 -49.12
C GLY A 139 48.05 -28.84 -50.22
N ASN A 140 48.30 -29.27 -51.47
CA ASN A 140 49.25 -30.21 -52.10
C ASN A 140 48.70 -31.65 -52.24
N GLU A 141 49.34 -32.45 -53.08
CA GLU A 141 48.95 -33.79 -53.61
C GLU A 141 47.95 -33.78 -54.79
N ASP A 142 48.16 -34.50 -55.90
CA ASP A 142 49.43 -34.98 -56.47
C ASP A 142 49.29 -35.19 -58.00
N VAL A 143 50.41 -35.33 -58.71
CA VAL A 143 50.47 -35.48 -60.17
C VAL A 143 51.00 -36.87 -60.54
N GLU A 144 50.22 -37.65 -61.26
CA GLU A 144 50.74 -38.71 -62.14
C GLU A 144 50.34 -38.40 -63.58
N GLY A 145 51.34 -38.36 -64.46
CA GLY A 145 51.15 -38.17 -65.89
C GLY A 145 50.98 -39.50 -66.62
N ARG A 146 50.04 -39.55 -67.56
CA ARG A 146 50.10 -40.46 -68.70
C ARG A 146 50.04 -39.63 -69.97
N GLU A 147 51.04 -39.80 -70.81
CA GLU A 147 51.01 -39.33 -72.18
C GLU A 147 50.12 -40.30 -72.97
N ASP A 148 49.14 -39.77 -73.70
CA ASP A 148 48.46 -40.49 -74.77
C ASP A 148 48.10 -39.50 -75.88
N LEU A 149 48.18 -40.02 -77.10
CA LEU A 149 48.31 -39.35 -78.39
C LEU A 149 47.21 -38.33 -78.73
N VAL A 150 47.58 -37.33 -79.54
CA VAL A 150 46.67 -36.32 -80.09
C VAL A 150 45.89 -36.89 -81.27
N GLU A 151 44.56 -36.94 -81.15
CA GLU A 151 43.64 -36.91 -82.30
C GLU A 151 42.98 -35.52 -82.37
N GLU A 152 43.16 -34.83 -83.50
CA GLU A 152 42.53 -33.52 -83.74
C GLU A 152 41.09 -33.68 -84.24
N ASP A 153 40.13 -33.74 -83.31
CA ASP A 153 38.71 -33.63 -83.65
C ASP A 153 38.28 -32.16 -83.73
N GLY A 154 38.23 -31.64 -84.96
CA GLY A 154 37.82 -30.26 -85.25
C GLY A 154 36.36 -30.01 -84.87
N LYS A 155 36.13 -29.42 -83.68
CA LYS A 155 34.79 -28.98 -83.24
C LYS A 155 34.13 -28.10 -84.30
N SER A 156 32.94 -28.49 -84.75
CA SER A 156 32.14 -27.65 -85.63
C SER A 156 31.81 -26.31 -84.94
N LYS A 157 31.76 -25.20 -85.68
CA LYS A 157 31.45 -23.85 -85.15
C LYS A 157 30.19 -23.81 -84.27
N LYS A 158 29.21 -24.65 -84.59
CA LYS A 158 27.94 -24.79 -83.85
C LYS A 158 28.15 -25.28 -82.41
N GLN A 159 29.14 -26.15 -82.20
CA GLN A 159 29.47 -26.75 -80.91
C GLN A 159 30.27 -25.79 -80.02
N GLU A 160 31.08 -24.91 -80.62
CA GLU A 160 31.74 -23.81 -79.91
C GLU A 160 30.75 -22.72 -79.46
N GLU A 161 29.75 -22.39 -80.30
CA GLU A 161 28.67 -21.47 -79.92
C GLU A 161 27.84 -22.00 -78.75
N GLU A 162 27.47 -23.29 -78.76
CA GLU A 162 26.76 -23.94 -77.65
C GLU A 162 27.61 -23.96 -76.37
N ASP A 163 28.89 -24.32 -76.44
CA ASP A 163 29.81 -24.25 -75.29
C ASP A 163 29.95 -22.81 -74.75
N MET A 164 30.00 -21.80 -75.63
CA MET A 164 30.02 -20.39 -75.25
C MET A 164 28.71 -19.97 -74.56
N GLU A 165 27.55 -20.39 -75.08
CA GLU A 165 26.26 -20.05 -74.48
C GLU A 165 26.09 -20.72 -73.11
N VAL A 166 26.51 -21.98 -72.97
CA VAL A 166 26.58 -22.71 -71.69
C VAL A 166 27.51 -22.00 -70.70
N ARG A 167 28.68 -21.52 -71.14
CA ARG A 167 29.63 -20.73 -70.31
C ARG A 167 29.03 -19.38 -69.90
N MET A 168 28.26 -18.72 -70.77
CA MET A 168 27.48 -17.51 -70.45
C MET A 168 26.33 -17.79 -69.47
N ARG A 169 25.56 -18.87 -69.63
CA ARG A 169 24.51 -19.30 -68.69
C ARG A 169 25.11 -19.60 -67.31
N ARG A 170 26.24 -20.34 -67.25
CA ARG A 170 26.99 -20.66 -66.01
C ARG A 170 27.49 -19.38 -65.30
N THR A 171 28.06 -18.41 -66.02
CA THR A 171 28.53 -17.14 -65.42
C THR A 171 27.37 -16.23 -64.99
N LYS A 172 26.29 -16.10 -65.77
CA LYS A 172 25.04 -15.41 -65.36
C LYS A 172 24.47 -16.01 -64.06
N ASN A 173 24.46 -17.34 -63.93
CA ASN A 173 24.02 -18.04 -62.71
C ASN A 173 24.98 -17.86 -61.52
N ARG A 174 26.31 -17.91 -61.73
CA ARG A 174 27.30 -17.56 -60.68
C ARG A 174 27.12 -16.11 -60.20
N ARG A 175 26.89 -15.14 -61.10
CA ARG A 175 26.56 -13.73 -60.77
C ARG A 175 25.24 -13.62 -59.98
N LYS A 176 24.17 -14.31 -60.38
CA LYS A 176 22.89 -14.38 -59.62
C LYS A 176 23.09 -14.97 -58.21
N LYS A 177 23.82 -16.09 -58.06
CA LYS A 177 24.16 -16.70 -56.75
C LYS A 177 24.99 -15.74 -55.87
N ARG A 178 26.01 -15.06 -56.41
CA ARG A 178 26.80 -14.04 -55.69
C ARG A 178 25.93 -12.85 -55.24
N LYS A 179 25.04 -12.31 -56.08
CA LYS A 179 24.07 -11.26 -55.70
C LYS A 179 23.11 -11.72 -54.58
N LYS A 180 22.56 -12.96 -54.65
CA LYS A 180 21.75 -13.54 -53.56
C LYS A 180 22.54 -13.70 -52.25
N LYS A 181 23.79 -14.22 -52.27
CA LYS A 181 24.67 -14.30 -51.08
C LYS A 181 24.97 -12.91 -50.48
N ARG A 182 25.30 -11.90 -51.29
CA ARG A 182 25.49 -10.50 -50.83
C ARG A 182 24.21 -9.91 -50.19
N LYS A 183 23.03 -10.10 -50.79
CA LYS A 183 21.74 -9.68 -50.19
C LYS A 183 21.45 -10.40 -48.85
N LYS A 184 21.68 -11.72 -48.75
CA LYS A 184 21.56 -12.47 -47.47
C LYS A 184 22.53 -11.95 -46.40
N ARG A 185 23.83 -11.76 -46.72
CA ARG A 185 24.83 -11.17 -45.79
C ARG A 185 24.41 -9.76 -45.31
N ARG A 186 23.97 -8.86 -46.21
CA ARG A 186 23.46 -7.52 -45.84
C ARG A 186 22.23 -7.59 -44.92
N LYS A 187 21.25 -8.47 -45.19
CA LYS A 187 20.10 -8.69 -44.28
C LYS A 187 20.53 -9.23 -42.90
N ARG A 188 21.50 -10.17 -42.83
CA ARG A 188 22.02 -10.72 -41.56
C ARG A 188 22.79 -9.66 -40.75
N LYS A 189 23.62 -8.82 -41.38
CA LYS A 189 24.28 -7.67 -40.71
C LYS A 189 23.25 -6.63 -40.20
N LYS A 190 22.23 -6.27 -40.99
CA LYS A 190 21.14 -5.36 -40.53
C LYS A 190 20.35 -5.94 -39.34
N ARG A 191 20.04 -7.26 -39.34
CA ARG A 191 19.40 -7.94 -38.19
C ARG A 191 20.27 -7.91 -36.94
N LYS A 192 21.57 -8.26 -37.03
CA LYS A 192 22.51 -8.17 -35.90
C LYS A 192 22.61 -6.73 -35.36
N LYS A 193 22.74 -5.71 -36.22
CA LYS A 193 22.81 -4.30 -35.79
C LYS A 193 21.51 -3.84 -35.09
N LYS A 194 20.32 -4.21 -35.59
CA LYS A 194 19.04 -3.93 -34.90
C LYS A 194 18.93 -4.64 -33.54
N SER A 195 19.33 -5.91 -33.44
CA SER A 195 19.32 -6.66 -32.19
C SER A 195 20.25 -6.01 -31.15
N TYR A 196 21.50 -5.73 -31.52
CA TYR A 196 22.48 -5.04 -30.67
C TYR A 196 21.97 -3.67 -30.18
N LEU A 197 21.38 -2.86 -31.07
CA LEU A 197 20.83 -1.55 -30.71
C LEU A 197 19.65 -1.67 -29.72
N ARG A 198 18.82 -2.72 -29.88
CA ARG A 198 17.70 -3.00 -28.97
C ARG A 198 18.21 -3.40 -27.60
N THR A 199 19.14 -4.36 -27.52
CA THR A 199 19.81 -4.76 -26.27
C THR A 199 20.52 -3.59 -25.58
N ARG A 200 21.20 -2.71 -26.33
CA ARG A 200 21.87 -1.52 -25.78
C ARG A 200 20.87 -0.50 -25.22
N LYS A 201 19.74 -0.26 -25.89
CA LYS A 201 18.65 0.58 -25.35
C LYS A 201 18.03 -0.02 -24.07
N THR A 202 17.78 -1.34 -24.06
CA THR A 202 17.26 -2.01 -22.86
C THR A 202 18.25 -2.01 -21.71
N LYS A 203 19.56 -2.15 -21.97
CA LYS A 203 20.60 -1.99 -20.95
C LYS A 203 20.59 -0.57 -20.38
N ARG A 204 20.57 0.48 -21.22
CA ARG A 204 20.56 1.87 -20.73
C ARG A 204 19.34 2.17 -19.87
N LYS A 205 18.12 1.78 -20.30
CA LYS A 205 16.90 1.96 -19.50
C LYS A 205 16.92 1.18 -18.18
N LYS A 206 17.58 0.02 -18.13
CA LYS A 206 17.80 -0.73 -16.87
C LYS A 206 18.81 -0.05 -15.93
N THR A 207 19.76 0.72 -16.46
CA THR A 207 20.68 1.51 -15.63
C THR A 207 19.94 2.73 -15.07
N GLU A 208 19.24 3.49 -15.94
CA GLU A 208 18.43 4.66 -15.59
C GLU A 208 17.43 4.36 -14.44
N ILE A 209 16.70 3.24 -14.48
CA ILE A 209 15.76 2.85 -13.41
C ILE A 209 16.48 2.51 -12.09
N ARG A 210 17.66 1.87 -12.13
CA ARG A 210 18.40 1.51 -10.90
C ARG A 210 19.04 2.73 -10.26
N GLU A 211 19.53 3.67 -11.07
CA GLU A 211 20.03 4.96 -10.60
C GLU A 211 18.90 5.79 -9.97
N PHE A 212 17.72 5.82 -10.58
CA PHE A 212 16.53 6.46 -10.00
C PHE A 212 16.14 5.86 -8.64
N LEU A 213 15.96 4.53 -8.56
CA LEU A 213 15.57 3.87 -7.30
C LEU A 213 16.63 4.03 -6.20
N ALA A 214 17.92 4.01 -6.55
CA ALA A 214 19.00 4.09 -5.59
C ALA A 214 19.29 5.52 -5.10
N GLY A 215 19.25 6.51 -6.00
CA GLY A 215 19.75 7.87 -5.72
C GLY A 215 18.68 8.96 -5.63
N THR A 216 17.52 8.76 -6.26
CA THR A 216 16.48 9.80 -6.42
C THR A 216 15.21 9.47 -5.66
N CYS A 217 14.67 8.26 -5.83
CA CYS A 217 13.38 7.87 -5.26
C CYS A 217 13.46 7.76 -3.73
N ARG A 218 12.70 8.60 -3.01
CA ARG A 218 12.61 8.61 -1.55
C ARG A 218 11.33 7.92 -1.11
N VAL A 219 11.49 6.86 -0.29
CA VAL A 219 10.35 6.11 0.26
C VAL A 219 10.31 6.28 1.77
N LEU A 220 9.14 6.67 2.30
CA LEU A 220 8.90 6.69 3.75
C LEU A 220 8.20 5.40 4.18
N VAL A 221 8.76 4.68 5.15
CA VAL A 221 8.10 3.56 5.84
C VAL A 221 7.60 4.03 7.19
N ILE A 222 6.31 3.89 7.46
CA ILE A 222 5.71 4.26 8.75
C ILE A 222 5.35 2.99 9.52
N GLY A 223 6.00 2.81 10.67
CA GLY A 223 5.99 1.59 11.48
C GLY A 223 7.19 0.68 11.14
N ALA A 224 7.97 0.34 12.15
CA ALA A 224 9.07 -0.62 12.14
C ALA A 224 8.70 -1.93 12.88
N GLY A 225 7.41 -2.17 13.08
CA GLY A 225 6.84 -3.40 13.65
C GLY A 225 6.99 -4.64 12.76
N GLY A 226 6.10 -5.61 12.91
CA GLY A 226 6.18 -6.90 12.18
C GLY A 226 6.17 -6.72 10.66
N LEU A 227 5.18 -5.98 10.16
CA LEU A 227 5.05 -5.61 8.76
C LEU A 227 6.18 -4.65 8.31
N GLY A 228 6.51 -3.65 9.13
CA GLY A 228 7.60 -2.70 8.89
C GLY A 228 8.98 -3.34 8.68
N CYS A 229 9.35 -4.32 9.50
CA CYS A 229 10.60 -5.07 9.36
C CYS A 229 10.71 -5.78 8.01
N GLU A 230 9.61 -6.39 7.54
CA GLU A 230 9.54 -7.07 6.25
C GLU A 230 9.59 -6.07 5.09
N LEU A 231 8.84 -4.96 5.17
CA LEU A 231 8.84 -3.86 4.20
C LEU A 231 10.24 -3.26 4.00
N LEU A 232 10.95 -2.93 5.08
CA LEU A 232 12.30 -2.38 4.99
C LEU A 232 13.27 -3.33 4.27
N LYS A 233 13.17 -4.64 4.54
CA LYS A 233 13.92 -5.67 3.81
C LYS A 233 13.55 -5.65 2.33
N ASP A 234 12.26 -5.72 2.00
CA ASP A 234 11.81 -5.94 0.63
C ASP A 234 12.05 -4.72 -0.26
N LEU A 235 11.90 -3.50 0.27
CA LEU A 235 12.23 -2.26 -0.42
C LEU A 235 13.75 -2.14 -0.67
N ALA A 236 14.58 -2.35 0.35
CA ALA A 236 16.04 -2.30 0.21
C ALA A 236 16.56 -3.36 -0.79
N LEU A 237 16.02 -4.59 -0.76
CA LEU A 237 16.37 -5.65 -1.70
C LEU A 237 15.78 -5.43 -3.11
N SER A 238 14.70 -4.66 -3.25
CA SER A 238 14.15 -4.23 -4.55
C SER A 238 14.95 -3.10 -5.20
N GLY A 239 15.91 -2.52 -4.48
CA GLY A 239 16.84 -1.52 -5.00
C GLY A 239 16.49 -0.07 -4.66
N PHE A 240 15.51 0.17 -3.77
CA PHE A 240 15.29 1.48 -3.17
C PHE A 240 16.48 1.82 -2.27
N GLY A 241 17.21 2.88 -2.61
CA GLY A 241 18.43 3.28 -1.92
C GLY A 241 18.24 4.34 -0.84
N LYS A 242 17.16 5.13 -0.90
CA LYS A 242 16.82 6.16 0.10
C LYS A 242 15.50 5.83 0.76
N ILE A 243 15.57 5.40 2.02
CA ILE A 243 14.40 5.01 2.81
C ILE A 243 14.42 5.77 4.13
N ASP A 244 13.32 6.41 4.50
CA ASP A 244 13.13 6.94 5.85
C ASP A 244 12.21 5.99 6.63
N VAL A 245 12.41 5.85 7.94
CA VAL A 245 11.54 5.04 8.80
C VAL A 245 11.11 5.78 10.06
N ILE A 246 9.80 5.91 10.28
CA ILE A 246 9.22 6.43 11.53
C ILE A 246 8.69 5.27 12.37
N ASP A 247 9.06 5.21 13.65
CA ASP A 247 8.41 4.35 14.65
C ASP A 247 8.60 4.96 16.05
N MET A 248 7.54 5.02 16.86
CA MET A 248 7.55 5.63 18.19
C MET A 248 7.88 4.67 19.34
N ASP A 249 7.97 3.37 19.06
CA ASP A 249 8.12 2.34 20.08
C ASP A 249 9.58 1.95 20.34
N THR A 250 9.79 1.37 21.53
CA THR A 250 10.97 0.58 21.85
C THR A 250 10.72 -0.91 21.64
N ILE A 251 11.80 -1.68 21.50
CA ILE A 251 11.75 -3.13 21.27
C ILE A 251 11.37 -3.86 22.56
N ASP A 252 10.30 -4.64 22.52
CA ASP A 252 9.89 -5.53 23.61
C ASP A 252 10.21 -7.01 23.30
N VAL A 253 10.37 -7.85 24.33
CA VAL A 253 10.65 -9.30 24.17
C VAL A 253 9.57 -10.00 23.34
N SER A 254 8.30 -9.60 23.49
CA SER A 254 7.16 -10.12 22.72
C SER A 254 7.20 -9.80 21.23
N ASN A 255 8.11 -8.93 20.78
CA ASN A 255 8.29 -8.57 19.37
C ASN A 255 9.16 -9.59 18.62
N LEU A 256 10.08 -10.26 19.33
CA LEU A 256 11.16 -11.06 18.75
C LEU A 256 10.66 -12.31 17.99
N ASN A 257 9.41 -12.73 18.18
CA ASN A 257 8.80 -13.85 17.46
C ASN A 257 8.48 -13.54 15.98
N ARG A 258 8.45 -12.25 15.59
CA ARG A 258 8.02 -11.81 14.25
C ARG A 258 8.76 -10.59 13.69
N GLN A 259 9.47 -9.84 14.52
CA GLN A 259 10.23 -8.66 14.12
C GLN A 259 11.72 -9.03 13.96
N PHE A 260 12.03 -9.72 12.86
CA PHE A 260 13.31 -10.43 12.66
C PHE A 260 14.55 -9.51 12.56
N LEU A 261 14.39 -8.18 12.49
CA LEU A 261 15.50 -7.23 12.58
C LEU A 261 16.06 -7.13 14.01
N PHE A 262 15.23 -7.39 15.02
CA PHE A 262 15.59 -7.20 16.43
C PHE A 262 16.13 -8.47 17.09
N ARG A 263 16.97 -8.31 18.10
CA ARG A 263 17.55 -9.40 18.92
C ARG A 263 17.28 -9.14 20.39
N MET A 264 17.50 -10.16 21.23
CA MET A 264 17.39 -10.03 22.69
C MET A 264 18.31 -8.92 23.25
N SER A 265 19.46 -8.68 22.61
CA SER A 265 20.39 -7.58 22.94
C SER A 265 19.84 -6.18 22.65
N ASP A 266 18.77 -6.07 21.87
CA ASP A 266 18.23 -4.80 21.38
C ASP A 266 16.99 -4.36 22.19
N VAL A 267 16.51 -5.19 23.13
CA VAL A 267 15.33 -4.91 23.96
C VAL A 267 15.51 -3.59 24.72
N GLY A 268 14.49 -2.74 24.70
CA GLY A 268 14.50 -1.38 25.24
C GLY A 268 15.08 -0.31 24.30
N ARG A 269 15.76 -0.67 23.21
CA ARG A 269 16.21 0.31 22.19
C ARG A 269 15.05 0.73 21.28
N PRO A 270 15.05 1.95 20.70
CA PRO A 270 14.09 2.39 19.69
C PRO A 270 14.02 1.48 18.45
N LYS A 271 12.81 1.09 18.03
CA LYS A 271 12.62 0.20 16.86
C LYS A 271 13.16 0.80 15.58
N ALA A 272 12.82 2.05 15.27
CA ALA A 272 13.25 2.75 14.04
C ALA A 272 14.79 2.71 13.88
N ILE A 273 15.52 3.07 14.94
CA ILE A 273 16.99 3.14 14.94
C ILE A 273 17.60 1.76 14.69
N VAL A 274 17.19 0.74 15.45
CA VAL A 274 17.74 -0.61 15.29
C VAL A 274 17.36 -1.21 13.94
N ALA A 275 16.16 -0.93 13.43
CA ALA A 275 15.73 -1.42 12.12
C ALA A 275 16.62 -0.86 11.00
N ALA A 276 16.88 0.45 11.03
CA ALA A 276 17.79 1.14 10.12
C ALA A 276 19.22 0.59 10.20
N GLU A 277 19.81 0.48 11.40
CA GLU A 277 21.13 -0.13 11.65
C GLU A 277 21.23 -1.53 11.02
N ARG A 278 20.22 -2.37 11.22
CA ARG A 278 20.19 -3.78 10.80
C ARG A 278 20.08 -3.91 9.27
N ILE A 279 19.30 -3.05 8.63
CA ILE A 279 19.14 -3.02 7.17
C ILE A 279 20.42 -2.50 6.49
N MET A 280 20.95 -1.35 6.91
CA MET A 280 22.19 -0.78 6.35
C MET A 280 23.41 -1.70 6.56
N LYS A 281 23.46 -2.44 7.67
CA LYS A 281 24.49 -3.48 7.88
C LYS A 281 24.35 -4.69 6.94
N ARG A 282 23.13 -5.01 6.48
CA ARG A 282 22.81 -6.22 5.71
C ARG A 282 22.79 -5.99 4.20
N VAL A 283 22.32 -4.84 3.76
CA VAL A 283 22.18 -4.45 2.35
C VAL A 283 23.16 -3.32 2.07
N ARG A 284 24.09 -3.52 1.13
CA ARG A 284 25.09 -2.49 0.79
C ARG A 284 24.49 -1.44 -0.13
N GLY A 285 24.75 -0.17 0.16
CA GLY A 285 24.35 0.96 -0.69
C GLY A 285 22.90 1.42 -0.49
N VAL A 286 22.23 0.98 0.58
CA VAL A 286 21.00 1.61 1.07
C VAL A 286 21.33 2.55 2.23
N GLU A 287 20.71 3.72 2.22
CA GLU A 287 20.65 4.71 3.28
C GLU A 287 19.27 4.61 3.93
N VAL A 288 19.22 4.27 5.21
CA VAL A 288 17.98 4.21 5.99
C VAL A 288 18.02 5.23 7.11
N THR A 289 17.20 6.28 7.02
CA THR A 289 17.14 7.36 8.01
C THR A 289 16.11 7.05 9.09
N PRO A 290 16.50 6.81 10.35
CA PRO A 290 15.55 6.49 11.41
C PRO A 290 15.01 7.74 12.12
N HIS A 291 13.71 7.71 12.38
CA HIS A 291 12.98 8.73 13.15
C HIS A 291 12.28 8.05 14.33
N PHE A 292 12.85 8.20 15.53
CA PHE A 292 12.23 7.74 16.77
C PHE A 292 11.31 8.84 17.31
N CYS A 293 10.10 8.90 16.77
CA CYS A 293 9.06 9.85 17.13
C CYS A 293 7.70 9.30 16.69
N ARG A 294 6.62 9.96 17.10
CA ARG A 294 5.31 9.72 16.51
C ARG A 294 5.23 10.34 15.11
N ILE A 295 4.16 10.01 14.37
CA ILE A 295 3.89 10.66 13.08
C ILE A 295 3.36 12.09 13.27
N GLU A 296 2.70 12.37 14.38
CA GLU A 296 2.18 13.70 14.71
C GLU A 296 3.27 14.67 15.17
N ASP A 297 4.47 14.17 15.51
CA ASP A 297 5.62 14.98 15.93
C ASP A 297 6.43 15.54 14.75
N LYS A 298 6.08 15.16 13.51
CA LYS A 298 6.74 15.63 12.29
C LYS A 298 6.00 16.81 11.67
N GLU A 299 6.77 17.82 11.29
CA GLU A 299 6.27 18.94 10.48
C GLU A 299 5.60 18.43 9.19
N ILE A 300 4.51 19.09 8.79
CA ILE A 300 3.70 18.66 7.65
C ILE A 300 4.53 18.54 6.36
N ASP A 301 5.45 19.49 6.13
CA ASP A 301 6.27 19.52 4.92
C ASP A 301 7.32 18.39 4.85
N PHE A 302 7.68 17.75 5.97
CA PHE A 302 8.50 16.54 5.97
C PHE A 302 7.90 15.44 5.08
N TYR A 303 6.58 15.33 5.03
CA TYR A 303 5.90 14.30 4.24
C TYR A 303 5.83 14.64 2.73
N ARG A 304 6.00 15.91 2.34
CA ARG A 304 6.04 16.33 0.92
C ARG A 304 7.30 15.87 0.20
N ASP A 305 8.36 15.62 0.95
CA ASP A 305 9.70 15.25 0.48
C ASP A 305 9.82 13.83 -0.10
N PHE A 306 8.78 12.99 0.08
CA PHE A 306 8.76 11.59 -0.34
C PHE A 306 8.03 11.38 -1.66
N ASP A 307 8.45 10.38 -2.44
CA ASP A 307 7.76 9.97 -3.66
C ASP A 307 6.66 8.94 -3.37
N ILE A 308 6.88 8.05 -2.39
CA ILE A 308 5.92 7.02 -1.98
C ILE A 308 5.97 6.85 -0.47
N ILE A 309 4.81 6.68 0.17
CA ILE A 309 4.69 6.39 1.60
C ILE A 309 4.11 4.98 1.78
N VAL A 310 4.74 4.16 2.61
CA VAL A 310 4.35 2.76 2.82
C VAL A 310 4.03 2.55 4.30
N LEU A 311 2.83 2.04 4.59
CA LEU A 311 2.29 1.97 5.95
C LEU A 311 2.35 0.53 6.49
N GLY A 312 3.09 0.37 7.59
CA GLY A 312 3.19 -0.83 8.42
C GLY A 312 2.55 -0.64 9.81
N LEU A 313 1.51 0.18 9.88
CA LEU A 313 0.83 0.64 11.10
C LEU A 313 -0.03 -0.44 11.77
N ASP A 314 -0.38 -0.26 13.05
CA ASP A 314 -1.22 -1.17 13.83
C ASP A 314 -2.52 -0.54 14.35
N SER A 315 -2.68 0.79 14.32
CA SER A 315 -3.91 1.50 14.69
C SER A 315 -4.70 2.04 13.48
N LEU A 316 -5.98 2.37 13.68
CA LEU A 316 -6.84 3.00 12.66
C LEU A 316 -6.67 4.52 12.67
N GLU A 317 -6.38 5.06 13.85
CA GLU A 317 -6.16 6.46 14.15
C GLU A 317 -4.92 6.96 13.41
N ALA A 318 -3.79 6.23 13.49
CA ALA A 318 -2.57 6.60 12.77
C ALA A 318 -2.74 6.50 11.24
N ARG A 319 -3.50 5.51 10.75
CA ARG A 319 -3.83 5.39 9.32
C ARG A 319 -4.70 6.55 8.83
N SER A 320 -5.71 6.93 9.61
CA SER A 320 -6.55 8.09 9.31
C SER A 320 -5.75 9.40 9.34
N TYR A 321 -4.82 9.54 10.30
CA TYR A 321 -3.93 10.70 10.40
C TYR A 321 -3.07 10.87 9.14
N ILE A 322 -2.26 9.86 8.78
CA ILE A 322 -1.41 9.98 7.60
C ILE A 322 -2.24 10.10 6.32
N ASN A 323 -3.39 9.41 6.23
CA ASN A 323 -4.27 9.51 5.07
C ASN A 323 -4.79 10.94 4.87
N ALA A 324 -5.23 11.61 5.94
CA ALA A 324 -5.75 12.96 5.83
C ALA A 324 -4.66 14.02 5.65
N LEU A 325 -3.50 13.84 6.29
CA LEU A 325 -2.32 14.69 6.06
C LEU A 325 -1.90 14.64 4.58
N VAL A 326 -1.80 13.44 4.01
CA VAL A 326 -1.38 13.23 2.62
C VAL A 326 -2.45 13.66 1.62
N CYS A 327 -3.75 13.43 1.89
CA CYS A 327 -4.82 14.00 1.06
C CYS A 327 -4.87 15.55 1.17
N GLY A 328 -4.43 16.11 2.29
CA GLY A 328 -4.30 17.56 2.48
C GLY A 328 -3.30 18.23 1.54
N PHE A 329 -2.39 17.47 0.91
CA PHE A 329 -1.47 17.98 -0.13
C PHE A 329 -2.09 18.17 -1.50
N LEU A 330 -3.26 17.58 -1.75
CA LEU A 330 -3.87 17.61 -3.07
C LEU A 330 -4.24 19.04 -3.48
N GLU A 331 -3.73 19.48 -4.62
CA GLU A 331 -4.21 20.67 -5.31
C GLU A 331 -5.18 20.26 -6.42
N TYR A 332 -6.12 21.15 -6.73
CA TYR A 332 -7.18 20.89 -7.70
C TYR A 332 -7.24 22.05 -8.70
N ASP A 333 -7.32 21.69 -9.98
CA ASP A 333 -7.56 22.61 -11.07
C ASP A 333 -8.99 23.20 -11.01
N ALA A 334 -9.24 24.27 -11.77
CA ALA A 334 -10.52 24.98 -11.78
C ALA A 334 -11.72 24.15 -12.28
N ASP A 335 -11.48 22.99 -12.89
CA ASP A 335 -12.50 22.01 -13.30
C ASP A 335 -12.77 20.93 -12.23
N GLY A 336 -12.04 20.95 -11.11
CA GLY A 336 -12.10 19.93 -10.05
C GLY A 336 -11.22 18.70 -10.31
N THR A 337 -10.42 18.68 -11.38
CA THR A 337 -9.39 17.65 -11.61
C THR A 337 -8.25 17.82 -10.59
N VAL A 338 -7.68 16.71 -10.12
CA VAL A 338 -6.55 16.73 -9.16
C VAL A 338 -5.23 16.93 -9.89
N ASP A 339 -4.35 17.81 -9.39
CA ASP A 339 -2.99 17.92 -9.93
C ASP A 339 -2.18 16.68 -9.54
N MET A 340 -1.86 15.88 -10.57
CA MET A 340 -1.05 14.67 -10.49
C MET A 340 0.33 14.89 -9.85
N ALA A 341 0.91 16.10 -9.90
CA ALA A 341 2.20 16.40 -9.29
C ALA A 341 2.14 16.50 -7.76
N THR A 342 0.97 16.81 -7.20
CA THR A 342 0.75 16.89 -5.74
C THR A 342 0.42 15.55 -5.09
N ILE A 343 0.04 14.54 -5.89
CA ILE A 343 -0.31 13.21 -5.41
C ILE A 343 0.94 12.51 -4.85
N LYS A 344 0.85 12.10 -3.58
CA LYS A 344 1.81 11.18 -2.95
C LYS A 344 1.17 9.79 -2.83
N PRO A 345 1.53 8.82 -3.69
CA PRO A 345 1.06 7.45 -3.57
C PRO A 345 1.32 6.87 -2.17
N MET A 346 0.31 6.22 -1.61
CA MET A 346 0.44 5.45 -0.38
C MET A 346 0.18 3.97 -0.64
N VAL A 347 0.94 3.10 0.02
CA VAL A 347 0.70 1.65 0.03
C VAL A 347 0.51 1.20 1.47
N ASP A 348 -0.72 0.84 1.83
CA ASP A 348 -1.11 0.44 3.18
C ASP A 348 -1.15 -1.10 3.28
N GLY A 349 -0.67 -1.63 4.40
CA GLY A 349 -0.78 -3.05 4.72
C GLY A 349 -1.28 -3.25 6.15
N GLY A 350 -2.07 -4.31 6.36
CA GLY A 350 -2.60 -4.67 7.66
C GLY A 350 -2.66 -6.19 7.86
N THR A 351 -2.49 -6.65 9.09
CA THR A 351 -2.35 -8.07 9.43
C THR A 351 -3.03 -8.41 10.76
N GLU A 352 -3.81 -9.47 10.78
CA GLU A 352 -4.47 -10.02 11.98
C GLU A 352 -4.45 -11.56 11.90
N GLY A 353 -3.61 -12.20 12.71
CA GLY A 353 -3.44 -13.65 12.74
C GLY A 353 -3.06 -14.22 11.37
N PHE A 354 -3.97 -15.02 10.79
CA PHE A 354 -3.84 -15.59 9.45
C PHE A 354 -4.56 -14.77 8.36
N LYS A 355 -5.03 -13.57 8.67
CA LYS A 355 -5.67 -12.65 7.71
C LYS A 355 -4.79 -11.41 7.50
N GLY A 356 -4.91 -10.80 6.33
CA GLY A 356 -4.29 -9.52 6.07
C GLY A 356 -4.84 -8.86 4.83
N HIS A 357 -4.41 -7.62 4.59
CA HIS A 357 -4.71 -6.89 3.38
C HIS A 357 -3.53 -6.04 2.93
N ALA A 358 -3.45 -5.81 1.62
CA ALA A 358 -2.62 -4.79 1.01
C ALA A 358 -3.53 -3.86 0.21
N ARG A 359 -3.25 -2.55 0.26
CA ARG A 359 -4.05 -1.50 -0.38
C ARG A 359 -3.15 -0.50 -1.06
N VAL A 360 -3.50 -0.10 -2.28
CA VAL A 360 -2.86 1.02 -2.99
C VAL A 360 -3.80 2.20 -2.98
N ILE A 361 -3.33 3.33 -2.47
CA ILE A 361 -4.07 4.60 -2.41
C ILE A 361 -3.32 5.61 -3.26
N LEU A 362 -3.99 6.12 -4.30
CA LEU A 362 -3.61 7.32 -5.03
C LEU A 362 -4.58 8.43 -4.60
N PRO A 363 -4.20 9.29 -3.64
CA PRO A 363 -5.04 10.37 -3.13
C PRO A 363 -5.74 11.15 -4.26
N GLY A 364 -7.03 11.42 -4.09
CA GLY A 364 -7.86 12.11 -5.08
C GLY A 364 -8.40 11.22 -6.21
N ILE A 365 -7.71 10.13 -6.57
CA ILE A 365 -8.08 9.23 -7.69
C ILE A 365 -8.78 7.96 -7.20
N THR A 366 -8.12 7.18 -6.34
CA THR A 366 -8.69 5.94 -5.78
C THR A 366 -9.41 6.26 -4.46
N PRO A 367 -10.21 5.34 -3.89
CA PRO A 367 -10.62 5.45 -2.49
C PRO A 367 -9.42 5.70 -1.58
N CYS A 368 -9.56 6.69 -0.70
CA CYS A 368 -8.62 6.91 0.40
C CYS A 368 -8.92 5.93 1.55
N PHE A 369 -8.11 5.95 2.61
CA PHE A 369 -8.35 5.12 3.79
C PHE A 369 -9.75 5.34 4.37
N ASN A 370 -10.18 6.60 4.50
CA ASN A 370 -11.48 6.97 5.06
C ASN A 370 -12.68 6.57 4.18
N CYS A 371 -12.54 6.45 2.85
CA CYS A 371 -13.61 5.92 1.97
C CYS A 371 -14.01 4.48 2.31
N THR A 372 -13.07 3.73 2.89
CA THR A 372 -13.19 2.28 3.12
C THR A 372 -13.02 1.92 4.60
N LEU A 373 -13.22 2.90 5.50
CA LEU A 373 -13.15 2.71 6.95
C LEU A 373 -14.19 1.70 7.47
N TRP A 374 -15.33 1.59 6.77
CA TRP A 374 -16.40 0.62 7.07
C TRP A 374 -16.00 -0.85 6.88
N LEU A 375 -14.88 -1.14 6.20
CA LEU A 375 -14.35 -2.50 6.09
C LEU A 375 -13.74 -3.01 7.41
N PHE A 376 -13.40 -2.11 8.34
CA PHE A 376 -12.87 -2.49 9.64
C PHE A 376 -14.03 -2.80 10.60
N PRO A 377 -13.94 -3.90 11.38
CA PRO A 377 -14.98 -4.23 12.34
C PRO A 377 -15.08 -3.15 13.42
N PRO A 378 -16.28 -2.86 13.95
CA PRO A 378 -16.44 -1.93 15.06
C PRO A 378 -15.65 -2.41 16.27
N GLN A 379 -14.99 -1.47 16.97
CA GLN A 379 -14.25 -1.80 18.20
C GLN A 379 -15.20 -2.41 19.24
N VAL A 380 -14.76 -3.50 19.88
CA VAL A 380 -15.54 -4.20 20.90
C VAL A 380 -15.58 -3.35 22.16
N THR A 381 -16.70 -2.66 22.37
CA THR A 381 -16.95 -1.88 23.59
C THR A 381 -17.95 -2.60 24.48
N TYR A 382 -17.65 -2.69 25.77
CA TYR A 382 -18.51 -3.35 26.75
C TYR A 382 -19.30 -2.31 27.55
N PRO A 383 -20.65 -2.33 27.52
CA PRO A 383 -21.46 -1.36 28.26
C PRO A 383 -21.19 -1.41 29.77
N LEU A 384 -21.08 -0.25 30.42
CA LEU A 384 -20.77 -0.15 31.85
C LEU A 384 -21.75 -0.94 32.74
N CYS A 385 -23.05 -0.98 32.42
CA CYS A 385 -24.02 -1.81 33.13
C CYS A 385 -23.74 -3.33 33.00
N THR A 386 -23.25 -3.78 31.85
CA THR A 386 -22.83 -5.18 31.63
C THR A 386 -21.54 -5.47 32.40
N LEU A 387 -20.57 -4.54 32.39
CA LEU A 387 -19.34 -4.68 33.15
C LEU A 387 -19.58 -4.70 34.66
N ALA A 388 -20.40 -3.78 35.17
CA ALA A 388 -20.61 -3.54 36.60
C ALA A 388 -21.60 -4.51 37.25
N GLU A 389 -22.74 -4.77 36.63
CA GLU A 389 -23.86 -5.50 37.25
C GLU A 389 -23.99 -6.93 36.73
N THR A 390 -23.90 -7.13 35.40
CA THR A 390 -24.23 -8.42 34.75
C THR A 390 -23.12 -8.97 33.85
N PRO A 391 -21.89 -9.21 34.35
CA PRO A 391 -20.81 -9.78 33.56
C PRO A 391 -21.14 -11.21 33.13
N ARG A 392 -21.04 -11.48 31.82
CA ARG A 392 -21.40 -12.78 31.20
C ARG A 392 -20.23 -13.59 30.65
N SER A 393 -19.00 -13.08 30.77
CA SER A 393 -17.81 -13.67 30.14
C SER A 393 -16.57 -13.33 30.94
N PRO A 394 -15.47 -14.11 30.80
CA PRO A 394 -14.19 -13.78 31.43
C PRO A 394 -13.68 -12.39 31.03
N ALA A 395 -13.88 -11.99 29.77
CA ALA A 395 -13.47 -10.67 29.27
C ALA A 395 -14.19 -9.53 30.02
N HIS A 396 -15.49 -9.65 30.32
CA HIS A 396 -16.20 -8.65 31.12
C HIS A 396 -15.63 -8.50 32.54
N CYS A 397 -15.20 -9.61 33.16
CA CYS A 397 -14.58 -9.57 34.49
C CYS A 397 -13.17 -8.93 34.46
N ILE A 398 -12.42 -9.15 33.38
CA ILE A 398 -11.09 -8.57 33.18
C ILE A 398 -11.20 -7.07 32.89
N GLU A 399 -12.10 -6.67 32.00
CA GLU A 399 -12.29 -5.27 31.60
C GLU A 399 -12.77 -4.40 32.77
N TYR A 400 -13.75 -4.88 33.54
CA TYR A 400 -14.16 -4.19 34.77
C TYR A 400 -12.97 -3.97 35.73
N VAL A 401 -12.06 -4.95 35.80
CA VAL A 401 -10.87 -4.89 36.66
C VAL A 401 -9.79 -3.98 36.11
N HIS A 402 -9.61 -3.94 34.78
CA HIS A 402 -8.75 -2.98 34.12
C HIS A 402 -9.19 -1.53 34.41
N LEU A 403 -10.49 -1.27 34.29
CA LEU A 403 -11.08 0.06 34.47
C LEU A 403 -11.25 0.49 35.94
N ILE A 404 -11.44 -0.46 36.89
CA ILE A 404 -11.89 -0.16 38.26
C ILE A 404 -11.02 -0.78 39.37
N GLN A 405 -10.45 -1.98 39.21
CA GLN A 405 -9.68 -2.67 40.28
C GLN A 405 -8.59 -3.65 39.77
N TRP A 406 -7.39 -3.14 39.49
CA TRP A 406 -6.24 -3.81 38.84
C TRP A 406 -5.82 -5.24 39.34
N GLY A 407 -6.29 -5.70 40.51
CA GLY A 407 -5.90 -7.00 41.10
C GLY A 407 -7.00 -8.05 41.28
N GLN A 408 -8.27 -7.77 40.93
CA GLN A 408 -9.42 -8.53 41.47
C GLN A 408 -10.17 -9.44 40.46
N ALA A 409 -9.66 -9.64 39.23
CA ALA A 409 -10.39 -10.38 38.17
C ALA A 409 -10.77 -11.81 38.57
N ILE A 410 -9.87 -12.52 39.26
CA ILE A 410 -10.11 -13.89 39.72
C ILE A 410 -11.18 -13.93 40.81
N LEU A 411 -11.22 -12.95 41.72
CA LEU A 411 -12.27 -12.86 42.74
C LEU A 411 -13.62 -12.54 42.09
N ARG A 412 -13.67 -11.52 41.22
CA ARG A 412 -14.89 -11.11 40.53
C ARG A 412 -15.50 -12.26 39.73
N ALA A 413 -14.68 -13.01 38.98
CA ALA A 413 -15.17 -14.16 38.22
C ALA A 413 -15.73 -15.27 39.12
N LYS A 414 -15.11 -15.54 40.27
CA LYS A 414 -15.68 -16.47 41.27
C LYS A 414 -17.04 -16.00 41.80
N THR A 415 -17.23 -14.71 42.06
CA THR A 415 -18.52 -14.15 42.51
C THR A 415 -19.65 -14.41 41.51
N TYR A 416 -19.37 -14.35 40.21
CA TYR A 416 -20.34 -14.58 39.13
C TYR A 416 -20.30 -16.00 38.55
N ASN A 417 -19.57 -16.93 39.19
CA ASN A 417 -19.40 -18.33 38.77
C ASN A 417 -18.85 -18.50 37.33
N ILE A 418 -17.95 -17.60 36.91
CA ILE A 418 -17.29 -17.57 35.59
C ILE A 418 -15.93 -18.26 35.70
N SER A 419 -15.69 -19.25 34.84
CA SER A 419 -14.42 -19.99 34.71
C SER A 419 -13.63 -19.55 33.47
N GLY A 420 -12.37 -20.00 33.35
CA GLY A 420 -11.55 -19.76 32.16
C GLY A 420 -10.67 -18.50 32.16
N ILE A 421 -10.54 -17.79 33.29
CA ILE A 421 -9.53 -16.70 33.41
C ILE A 421 -8.12 -17.30 33.47
N THR A 422 -7.29 -16.95 32.50
CA THR A 422 -5.85 -17.24 32.45
C THR A 422 -5.06 -15.93 32.34
N LEU A 423 -3.78 -15.95 32.72
CA LEU A 423 -2.90 -14.77 32.57
C LEU A 423 -2.81 -14.31 31.10
N GLN A 424 -2.81 -15.26 30.15
CA GLN A 424 -2.81 -14.98 28.72
C GLN A 424 -4.10 -14.25 28.29
N LEU A 425 -5.27 -14.65 28.81
CA LEU A 425 -6.54 -13.97 28.53
C LEU A 425 -6.59 -12.58 29.17
N VAL A 426 -6.06 -12.43 30.38
CA VAL A 426 -5.91 -11.11 31.04
C VAL A 426 -5.06 -10.17 30.19
N GLN A 427 -3.89 -10.63 29.74
CA GLN A 427 -3.02 -9.85 28.87
C GLN A 427 -3.68 -9.56 27.52
N GLY A 428 -4.39 -10.53 26.94
CA GLY A 428 -5.11 -10.40 25.68
C GLY A 428 -6.15 -9.27 25.70
N VAL A 429 -6.99 -9.22 26.74
CA VAL A 429 -8.00 -8.17 26.92
C VAL A 429 -7.33 -6.83 27.26
N VAL A 430 -6.51 -6.77 28.32
CA VAL A 430 -5.92 -5.50 28.81
C VAL A 430 -5.03 -4.80 27.78
N LYS A 431 -4.35 -5.56 26.90
CA LYS A 431 -3.50 -4.99 25.84
C LYS A 431 -4.15 -5.03 24.45
N ASN A 432 -5.42 -5.43 24.33
CA ASN A 432 -6.11 -5.65 23.05
C ASN A 432 -5.23 -6.41 22.03
N ILE A 433 -4.65 -7.55 22.44
CA ILE A 433 -3.59 -8.22 21.67
C ILE A 433 -4.15 -8.82 20.39
N ILE A 434 -3.86 -8.16 19.27
CA ILE A 434 -4.05 -8.70 17.93
C ILE A 434 -3.02 -9.84 17.73
N PRO A 435 -3.45 -11.09 17.44
CA PRO A 435 -2.52 -12.17 17.12
C PRO A 435 -1.68 -11.80 15.88
N ALA A 436 -0.37 -12.06 15.90
CA ALA A 436 0.51 -11.61 14.83
C ALA A 436 1.59 -12.66 14.51
N ILE A 437 1.70 -13.00 13.23
CA ILE A 437 2.47 -14.13 12.71
C ILE A 437 3.42 -13.66 11.61
N ALA A 438 4.69 -14.10 11.65
CA ALA A 438 5.72 -13.68 10.71
C ALA A 438 5.36 -13.99 9.24
N SER A 439 4.74 -15.14 8.96
CA SER A 439 4.32 -15.52 7.60
C SER A 439 3.29 -14.55 7.00
N THR A 440 2.26 -14.17 7.76
CA THR A 440 1.25 -13.20 7.32
C THR A 440 1.87 -11.82 7.09
N ASN A 441 2.78 -11.37 7.96
CA ASN A 441 3.54 -10.12 7.76
C ASN A 441 4.34 -10.15 6.45
N ALA A 442 5.07 -11.24 6.18
CA ALA A 442 5.89 -11.39 4.98
C ALA A 442 5.04 -11.43 3.70
N ILE A 443 3.88 -12.10 3.71
CA ILE A 443 2.95 -12.13 2.56
C ILE A 443 2.43 -10.73 2.23
N ILE A 444 1.98 -9.98 3.23
CA ILE A 444 1.46 -8.62 3.03
C ILE A 444 2.57 -7.63 2.67
N ALA A 445 3.73 -7.70 3.33
CA ALA A 445 4.89 -6.88 3.00
C ALA A 445 5.33 -7.06 1.55
N ALA A 446 5.41 -8.32 1.08
CA ALA A 446 5.79 -8.63 -0.30
C ALA A 446 4.80 -8.03 -1.32
N ALA A 447 3.49 -8.05 -1.02
CA ALA A 447 2.48 -7.38 -1.84
C ALA A 447 2.68 -5.86 -1.85
N CYS A 448 2.80 -5.23 -0.68
CA CYS A 448 3.00 -3.79 -0.55
C CYS A 448 4.31 -3.29 -1.21
N ALA A 449 5.42 -4.00 -1.02
CA ALA A 449 6.71 -3.68 -1.63
C ALA A 449 6.69 -3.88 -3.16
N LEU A 450 5.98 -4.90 -3.65
CA LEU A 450 5.78 -5.11 -5.09
C LEU A 450 4.98 -3.97 -5.73
N GLU A 451 3.90 -3.52 -5.10
CA GLU A 451 3.15 -2.34 -5.59
C GLU A 451 3.99 -1.06 -5.52
N THR A 452 4.75 -0.86 -4.44
CA THR A 452 5.70 0.26 -4.32
C THR A 452 6.71 0.27 -5.48
N LEU A 453 7.27 -0.90 -5.83
CA LEU A 453 8.16 -1.06 -6.99
C LEU A 453 7.44 -0.79 -8.32
N LYS A 454 6.19 -1.24 -8.48
CA LYS A 454 5.40 -0.97 -9.69
C LYS A 454 5.12 0.52 -9.87
N ILE A 455 4.70 1.21 -8.82
CA ILE A 455 4.44 2.66 -8.80
C ILE A 455 5.72 3.42 -9.17
N ALA A 456 6.84 3.14 -8.48
CA ALA A 456 8.10 3.84 -8.71
C ALA A 456 8.68 3.65 -10.13
N THR A 457 8.47 2.49 -10.75
CA THR A 457 9.17 2.11 -12.01
C THR A 457 8.28 2.03 -13.24
N MET A 458 6.96 2.03 -13.08
CA MET A 458 5.96 1.74 -14.11
C MET A 458 6.27 0.45 -14.88
N CYS A 459 6.83 -0.56 -14.20
CA CYS A 459 7.26 -1.81 -14.83
C CYS A 459 6.12 -2.80 -15.13
N SER A 460 4.98 -2.65 -14.47
CA SER A 460 3.75 -3.41 -14.64
C SER A 460 2.56 -2.53 -14.26
N THR A 461 1.34 -2.96 -14.59
CA THR A 461 0.12 -2.41 -13.99
C THR A 461 0.09 -2.72 -12.48
N GLY A 462 -0.39 -1.75 -11.71
CA GLY A 462 -0.72 -1.94 -10.29
C GLY A 462 -1.88 -2.92 -10.09
N MET A 463 -2.12 -3.29 -8.84
CA MET A 463 -3.36 -3.97 -8.42
C MET A 463 -4.57 -3.02 -8.44
N ASP A 464 -5.77 -3.58 -8.44
CA ASP A 464 -7.05 -2.82 -8.47
C ASP A 464 -7.40 -2.13 -7.14
N ASN A 465 -6.43 -1.55 -6.43
CA ASN A 465 -6.53 -0.86 -5.12
C ASN A 465 -6.69 -1.71 -3.85
N TYR A 466 -7.35 -2.88 -3.81
CA TYR A 466 -7.42 -3.70 -2.58
C TYR A 466 -7.20 -5.20 -2.79
N MET A 467 -6.38 -5.82 -1.95
CA MET A 467 -6.11 -7.25 -1.90
C MET A 467 -6.35 -7.74 -0.48
N MET A 468 -7.17 -8.77 -0.33
CA MET A 468 -7.34 -9.51 0.92
C MET A 468 -6.63 -10.86 0.86
N TYR A 469 -6.05 -11.27 1.98
CA TYR A 469 -5.43 -12.57 2.21
C TYR A 469 -6.11 -13.28 3.39
N ILE A 470 -6.42 -14.57 3.22
CA ILE A 470 -6.94 -15.45 4.27
C ILE A 470 -6.17 -16.78 4.21
N GLY A 471 -5.44 -17.06 5.28
CA GLY A 471 -4.61 -18.27 5.48
C GLY A 471 -5.20 -19.30 6.46
N THR A 472 -6.47 -19.17 6.86
CA THR A 472 -7.09 -20.09 7.85
C THR A 472 -7.41 -21.46 7.27
N SER A 473 -7.71 -21.54 5.97
CA SER A 473 -8.18 -22.75 5.29
C SER A 473 -7.53 -22.86 3.91
N GLY A 474 -6.24 -23.18 3.89
CA GLY A 474 -5.40 -23.09 2.67
C GLY A 474 -4.94 -21.66 2.40
N LEU A 475 -4.60 -21.37 1.13
CA LEU A 475 -4.21 -20.03 0.69
C LEU A 475 -5.32 -19.44 -0.17
N TYR A 476 -6.00 -18.41 0.36
CA TYR A 476 -6.99 -17.64 -0.38
C TYR A 476 -6.54 -16.17 -0.48
N THR A 477 -6.57 -15.65 -1.70
CA THR A 477 -6.32 -14.24 -2.01
C THR A 477 -7.37 -13.74 -2.97
N HIS A 478 -7.92 -12.56 -2.72
CA HIS A 478 -8.89 -11.92 -3.61
C HIS A 478 -8.54 -10.45 -3.79
N THR A 479 -8.66 -9.95 -5.02
CA THR A 479 -8.44 -8.53 -5.34
C THR A 479 -9.78 -7.91 -5.69
N VAL A 480 -10.06 -6.73 -5.14
CA VAL A 480 -11.31 -5.99 -5.32
C VAL A 480 -10.96 -4.55 -5.66
N SER A 481 -11.63 -4.00 -6.67
CA SER A 481 -11.69 -2.55 -6.87
C SER A 481 -12.79 -1.97 -6.01
N TYR A 482 -12.41 -1.19 -5.00
CA TYR A 482 -13.35 -0.28 -4.34
C TYR A 482 -13.43 1.04 -5.09
N GLU A 483 -14.60 1.66 -5.11
CA GLU A 483 -14.80 2.97 -5.73
C GLU A 483 -14.50 4.08 -4.73
N LYS A 484 -14.13 5.26 -5.24
CA LYS A 484 -13.90 6.45 -4.42
C LYS A 484 -15.24 7.09 -4.09
N GLU A 485 -15.53 7.24 -2.80
CA GLU A 485 -16.69 8.03 -2.34
C GLU A 485 -16.57 9.49 -2.87
N PRO A 486 -17.53 10.00 -3.65
CA PRO A 486 -17.43 11.31 -4.29
C PRO A 486 -17.43 12.44 -3.24
N ASP A 487 -18.28 12.33 -2.23
CA ASP A 487 -18.43 13.29 -1.13
C ASP A 487 -17.49 13.00 0.06
N CYS A 488 -16.38 12.29 -0.17
CA CYS A 488 -15.43 11.97 0.90
C CYS A 488 -14.79 13.23 1.48
N LEU A 489 -15.12 13.55 2.74
CA LEU A 489 -14.62 14.71 3.49
C LEU A 489 -13.08 14.85 3.58
N VAL A 490 -12.33 13.83 3.17
CA VAL A 490 -10.86 13.77 3.25
C VAL A 490 -10.17 13.83 1.88
N CYS A 491 -10.73 13.23 0.82
CA CYS A 491 -10.09 13.14 -0.50
C CYS A 491 -10.94 13.62 -1.69
N SER A 492 -12.09 14.24 -1.43
CA SER A 492 -12.80 15.04 -2.42
C SER A 492 -12.16 16.44 -2.54
N PRO A 493 -12.48 17.22 -3.59
CA PRO A 493 -12.04 18.62 -3.69
C PRO A 493 -12.51 19.49 -2.52
N GLY A 494 -13.54 19.04 -1.81
CA GLY A 494 -14.22 19.72 -0.71
C GLY A 494 -15.73 19.58 -0.83
N VAL A 495 -16.46 19.96 0.21
CA VAL A 495 -17.93 19.87 0.25
C VAL A 495 -18.56 21.16 -0.26
N PRO A 496 -19.45 21.14 -1.26
CA PRO A 496 -20.20 22.33 -1.66
C PRO A 496 -21.23 22.72 -0.60
N MET A 497 -21.29 24.02 -0.31
CA MET A 497 -22.21 24.64 0.64
C MET A 497 -22.65 26.00 0.10
N GLU A 498 -23.96 26.18 -0.05
CA GLU A 498 -24.54 27.48 -0.41
C GLU A 498 -24.78 28.28 0.87
N VAL A 499 -24.35 29.54 0.86
CA VAL A 499 -24.37 30.43 2.03
C VAL A 499 -24.93 31.78 1.58
N ASP A 500 -25.86 32.33 2.35
CA ASP A 500 -26.39 33.66 2.06
C ASP A 500 -25.31 34.73 2.25
N SER A 501 -25.23 35.70 1.34
CA SER A 501 -24.19 36.74 1.33
C SER A 501 -24.15 37.62 2.60
N SER A 502 -25.24 37.68 3.36
CA SER A 502 -25.35 38.42 4.63
C SER A 502 -24.79 37.67 5.85
N VAL A 503 -24.56 36.35 5.75
CA VAL A 503 -24.16 35.50 6.88
C VAL A 503 -22.79 35.92 7.42
N THR A 504 -22.74 36.19 8.73
CA THR A 504 -21.50 36.49 9.44
C THR A 504 -20.63 35.25 9.65
N LEU A 505 -19.32 35.44 9.83
CA LEU A 505 -18.41 34.33 10.13
C LEU A 505 -18.83 33.55 11.39
N LYS A 506 -19.39 34.23 12.40
CA LYS A 506 -19.95 33.56 13.60
C LYS A 506 -21.13 32.66 13.26
N GLU A 507 -22.09 33.15 12.48
CA GLU A 507 -23.26 32.36 12.07
C GLU A 507 -22.86 31.17 11.20
N PHE A 508 -21.88 31.34 10.31
CA PHE A 508 -21.30 30.24 9.54
C PHE A 508 -20.69 29.15 10.45
N ILE A 509 -19.91 29.55 11.47
CA ILE A 509 -19.37 28.62 12.49
C ILE A 509 -20.49 27.88 13.24
N GLU A 510 -21.60 28.55 13.53
CA GLU A 510 -22.78 27.94 14.17
C GLU A 510 -23.63 27.07 13.21
N LEU A 511 -23.49 27.22 11.89
CA LEU A 511 -24.13 26.37 10.88
C LEU A 511 -23.40 25.02 10.71
N LEU A 512 -22.07 25.00 10.80
CA LEU A 512 -21.28 23.78 10.57
C LEU A 512 -21.74 22.56 11.41
N PRO A 513 -21.94 22.64 12.75
CA PRO A 513 -22.38 21.48 13.52
C PRO A 513 -23.85 21.10 13.31
N LYS A 514 -24.65 21.98 12.70
CA LYS A 514 -26.08 21.73 12.38
C LYS A 514 -26.23 20.91 11.09
N ASP A 515 -25.27 21.00 10.16
CA ASP A 515 -25.26 20.21 8.94
C ASP A 515 -25.03 18.71 9.26
N PRO A 516 -25.94 17.80 8.83
CA PRO A 516 -25.78 16.35 9.04
C PRO A 516 -24.45 15.75 8.54
N ARG A 517 -23.79 16.40 7.57
CA ARG A 517 -22.49 15.96 7.01
C ARG A 517 -21.34 16.15 8.00
N PHE A 518 -21.40 17.19 8.84
CA PHE A 518 -20.33 17.58 9.77
C PHE A 518 -20.71 17.38 11.25
N LYS A 519 -21.99 17.12 11.53
CA LYS A 519 -22.50 16.76 12.87
C LYS A 519 -21.60 15.70 13.54
N ASP A 520 -21.31 15.92 14.81
CA ASP A 520 -20.44 15.12 15.67
C ASP A 520 -18.95 15.02 15.23
N LYS A 521 -18.55 15.68 14.12
CA LYS A 521 -17.16 15.72 13.60
C LYS A 521 -16.45 17.05 13.82
N ILE A 522 -17.21 18.13 14.08
CA ILE A 522 -16.71 19.49 14.30
C ILE A 522 -17.22 19.98 15.67
N SER A 523 -16.36 20.61 16.45
CA SER A 523 -16.64 21.06 17.82
C SER A 523 -16.22 22.51 18.08
N ARG A 524 -15.03 22.90 17.59
CA ARG A 524 -14.39 24.21 17.74
C ARG A 524 -13.54 24.48 16.49
N PRO A 525 -14.16 24.81 15.34
CA PRO A 525 -13.43 25.00 14.10
C PRO A 525 -12.57 26.28 14.16
N SER A 526 -11.40 26.20 13.55
CA SER A 526 -10.61 27.32 13.03
C SER A 526 -10.77 27.35 11.51
N ILE A 527 -10.88 28.52 10.92
CA ILE A 527 -11.22 28.72 9.51
C ILE A 527 -10.20 29.65 8.86
N SER A 528 -9.63 29.22 7.73
CA SER A 528 -8.79 30.03 6.86
C SER A 528 -9.28 30.00 5.41
N HIS A 529 -8.94 31.05 4.66
CA HIS A 529 -9.19 31.18 3.22
C HIS A 529 -7.87 31.53 2.54
N GLN A 530 -7.41 30.70 1.60
CA GLN A 530 -6.10 30.84 0.96
C GLN A 530 -4.97 30.95 2.02
N THR A 531 -4.27 32.09 2.08
CA THR A 531 -3.23 32.41 3.07
C THR A 531 -3.76 33.23 4.27
N SER A 532 -5.03 33.63 4.25
CA SER A 532 -5.66 34.47 5.28
C SER A 532 -6.32 33.62 6.37
N ASN A 533 -6.02 33.94 7.62
CA ASN A 533 -6.65 33.31 8.79
C ASN A 533 -7.92 34.09 9.16
N LEU A 534 -9.09 33.56 8.81
CA LEU A 534 -10.37 34.23 9.07
C LEU A 534 -10.70 34.18 10.56
N TYR A 535 -10.55 33.02 11.20
CA TYR A 535 -10.70 32.85 12.64
C TYR A 535 -9.91 31.65 13.17
N MET A 536 -9.10 31.86 14.23
CA MET A 536 -8.22 30.84 14.81
C MET A 536 -8.56 30.60 16.28
N GLN A 537 -8.80 29.35 16.67
CA GLN A 537 -9.10 29.00 18.07
C GLN A 537 -7.85 28.95 18.97
N ALA A 538 -6.66 28.81 18.37
CA ALA A 538 -5.38 28.74 19.03
C ALA A 538 -4.25 29.09 18.06
N PRO A 539 -3.07 29.55 18.56
CA PRO A 539 -2.79 29.99 19.92
C PRO A 539 -3.57 31.27 20.32
N PRO A 540 -3.68 31.61 21.63
CA PRO A 540 -4.54 32.70 22.11
C PRO A 540 -4.30 34.06 21.44
N VAL A 541 -3.05 34.39 21.11
CA VAL A 541 -2.70 35.64 20.40
C VAL A 541 -3.37 35.72 19.02
N LEU A 542 -3.46 34.60 18.30
CA LEU A 542 -4.16 34.54 17.00
C LEU A 542 -5.68 34.52 17.17
N GLU A 543 -6.20 34.00 18.28
CA GLU A 543 -7.62 34.09 18.63
C GLU A 543 -8.02 35.55 18.90
N GLU A 544 -7.29 36.27 19.74
CA GLU A 544 -7.55 37.69 20.03
C GLU A 544 -7.46 38.57 18.78
N MET A 545 -6.47 38.32 17.89
CA MET A 545 -6.33 39.06 16.63
C MET A 545 -7.42 38.76 15.60
N THR A 546 -7.95 37.53 15.56
CA THR A 546 -8.98 37.13 14.56
C THR A 546 -10.41 37.22 15.08
N ARG A 547 -10.62 37.30 16.40
CA ARG A 547 -11.94 37.49 17.03
C ARG A 547 -12.79 38.62 16.44
N PRO A 548 -12.25 39.80 16.04
CA PRO A 548 -13.06 40.86 15.42
C PRO A 548 -13.74 40.44 14.11
N ASN A 549 -13.18 39.45 13.38
CA ASN A 549 -13.75 38.96 12.14
C ASN A 549 -15.07 38.21 12.33
N LEU A 550 -15.36 37.69 13.53
CA LEU A 550 -16.58 36.94 13.82
C LEU A 550 -17.86 37.73 13.53
N ALA A 551 -17.83 39.06 13.67
CA ALA A 551 -18.97 39.94 13.42
C ALA A 551 -19.09 40.42 11.96
N LYS A 552 -18.13 40.10 11.10
CA LYS A 552 -18.11 40.52 9.69
C LYS A 552 -18.83 39.51 8.78
N PRO A 553 -19.45 39.95 7.68
CA PRO A 553 -19.97 39.05 6.64
C PRO A 553 -18.87 38.15 6.08
N LEU A 554 -19.17 36.88 5.84
CA LEU A 554 -18.21 35.92 5.29
C LEU A 554 -17.73 36.33 3.89
N LYS A 555 -18.61 36.93 3.07
CA LYS A 555 -18.30 37.43 1.72
C LYS A 555 -17.24 38.54 1.74
N GLU A 556 -17.29 39.46 2.71
CA GLU A 556 -16.30 40.53 2.91
C GLU A 556 -14.92 39.95 3.29
N LEU A 557 -14.91 38.92 4.15
CA LEU A 557 -13.69 38.30 4.66
C LEU A 557 -12.97 37.41 3.63
N MET A 558 -13.72 36.83 2.69
CA MET A 558 -13.15 35.97 1.64
C MET A 558 -12.63 36.76 0.43
N ASP A 559 -13.04 38.02 0.25
CA ASP A 559 -12.69 38.88 -0.88
C ASP A 559 -12.87 38.17 -2.24
N CYS A 560 -14.06 37.59 -2.45
CA CYS A 560 -14.37 36.77 -3.61
C CYS A 560 -15.72 37.11 -4.27
N ASP A 561 -15.75 36.96 -5.59
CA ASP A 561 -16.94 37.12 -6.43
C ASP A 561 -18.07 36.13 -6.08
N GLU A 562 -19.24 36.28 -6.70
CA GLU A 562 -20.40 35.37 -6.61
C GLU A 562 -20.07 33.88 -6.89
N LYS A 563 -18.96 33.60 -7.58
CA LYS A 563 -18.46 32.24 -7.81
C LYS A 563 -18.02 31.53 -6.52
N GLY A 564 -17.77 32.28 -5.45
CA GLY A 564 -17.41 31.74 -4.15
C GLY A 564 -15.93 31.38 -4.00
N GLY A 565 -15.60 30.56 -2.99
CA GLY A 565 -14.22 30.20 -2.65
C GLY A 565 -14.10 28.99 -1.71
N VAL A 566 -12.87 28.55 -1.47
CA VAL A 566 -12.57 27.33 -0.69
C VAL A 566 -12.13 27.68 0.73
N LEU A 567 -12.99 27.42 1.71
CA LEU A 567 -12.65 27.50 3.12
C LEU A 567 -11.93 26.24 3.58
N ASN A 568 -10.83 26.44 4.29
CA ASN A 568 -10.07 25.42 4.99
C ASN A 568 -10.49 25.43 6.46
N ILE A 569 -11.09 24.33 6.92
CA ILE A 569 -11.58 24.15 8.29
C ILE A 569 -10.71 23.13 9.01
N ASN A 570 -10.19 23.54 10.17
CA ASN A 570 -9.35 22.72 11.02
C ASN A 570 -9.97 22.66 12.44
N ASP A 571 -10.02 21.48 13.04
CA ASP A 571 -10.60 21.24 14.38
C ASP A 571 -9.77 20.16 15.08
N LYS A 572 -9.77 20.13 16.42
CA LYS A 572 -9.16 19.05 17.20
C LYS A 572 -9.86 17.71 16.99
N THR A 573 -11.14 17.72 16.60
CA THR A 573 -11.91 16.51 16.25
C THR A 573 -11.76 16.11 14.79
N LEU A 574 -11.24 17.00 13.94
CA LEU A 574 -10.91 16.69 12.56
C LEU A 574 -9.50 16.13 12.47
N VAL A 575 -9.35 15.13 11.60
CA VAL A 575 -8.05 14.59 11.23
C VAL A 575 -7.76 15.14 9.84
N GLY A 576 -6.81 16.08 9.75
CA GLY A 576 -6.55 16.88 8.55
C GLY A 576 -7.48 18.09 8.39
N VAL A 577 -7.39 18.74 7.22
CA VAL A 577 -8.17 19.96 6.90
C VAL A 577 -9.40 19.57 6.09
N LEU A 578 -10.60 19.91 6.59
CA LEU A 578 -11.84 19.83 5.85
C LEU A 578 -11.93 21.02 4.89
N ARG A 579 -12.20 20.76 3.61
CA ARG A 579 -12.40 21.81 2.59
C ARG A 579 -13.89 22.00 2.34
N ILE A 580 -14.37 23.24 2.36
CA ILE A 580 -15.74 23.61 1.98
C ILE A 580 -15.69 24.61 0.83
N HIS A 581 -16.37 24.29 -0.26
CA HIS A 581 -16.60 25.21 -1.38
C HIS A 581 -17.85 26.02 -1.06
N VAL A 582 -17.64 27.24 -0.56
CA VAL A 582 -18.73 28.18 -0.28
C VAL A 582 -19.12 28.84 -1.59
N ARG A 583 -20.39 28.73 -1.98
CA ARG A 583 -21.01 29.57 -3.02
C ARG A 583 -21.94 30.56 -2.34
N PHE A 584 -21.81 31.84 -2.68
CA PHE A 584 -22.71 32.87 -2.17
C PHE A 584 -23.99 32.93 -2.99
N VAL A 585 -25.13 32.90 -2.30
CA VAL A 585 -26.44 33.21 -2.87
C VAL A 585 -26.92 34.56 -2.33
N GLU A 586 -27.60 35.33 -3.17
CA GLU A 586 -28.33 36.50 -2.71
C GLU A 586 -29.62 36.05 -2.03
N ALA A 587 -30.01 36.76 -0.97
CA ALA A 587 -31.26 36.50 -0.28
C ALA A 587 -32.42 36.65 -1.28
N MET A 588 -33.17 35.58 -1.51
CA MET A 588 -34.49 35.71 -2.12
C MET A 588 -35.35 36.56 -1.19
N THR A 589 -35.55 37.83 -1.56
CA THR A 589 -36.63 38.65 -1.02
C THR A 589 -37.91 37.82 -1.12
N PRO A 590 -38.69 37.64 -0.03
CA PRO A 590 -40.01 37.04 -0.13
C PRO A 590 -40.77 37.75 -1.23
N ALA A 591 -41.23 37.01 -2.24
CA ALA A 591 -42.02 37.59 -3.31
C ALA A 591 -43.23 38.29 -2.68
N GLU A 592 -43.42 39.56 -3.01
CA GLU A 592 -44.59 40.31 -2.58
C GLU A 592 -45.83 39.48 -2.92
N GLU A 593 -46.68 39.21 -1.91
CA GLU A 593 -47.98 38.60 -2.14
C GLU A 593 -48.73 39.54 -3.07
N ASN A 594 -48.90 39.13 -4.33
CA ASN A 594 -49.68 39.84 -5.32
C ASN A 594 -51.15 39.78 -4.92
N ASP A 595 -51.54 40.68 -4.02
CA ASP A 595 -52.91 41.00 -3.69
C ASP A 595 -53.57 41.65 -4.92
N ASN A 596 -54.17 40.81 -5.76
CA ASN A 596 -55.03 41.20 -6.86
C ASN A 596 -56.25 40.27 -6.87
N SER A 597 -57.25 40.72 -6.10
CA SER A 597 -58.71 40.61 -6.31
C SER A 597 -59.22 39.77 -7.49
#